data_AF-A0A2E2UAQ0-F1
#
_entry.id   AF-A0A2E2UAQ0-F1
#
_cell.length_a   1.000
_cell.length_b   1.000
_cell.length_c   1.000
_cell.angle_alpha   90.00
_cell.angle_beta   90.00
_cell.angle_gamma   90.00
#
_symmetry.space_group_name_H-M   'P 1'
#
loop_
_entity.id
_entity.type
_entity.pdbx_description
1 polymer ?
#
loop_
_entity_poly.entity_id
_entity_poly.type
_entity_poly.pdbx_seq_one_letter_code
_entity_poly.pdbx_strand_id
1 'polypeptide(L)'
;MRAGKYKLRQKSVVQLTSLLDLLFVMIFISLSQSKGVKVPEPEVKVVTKTIIKEKIVEKPVEVPVEPKKPKPVRYNITAIFNFYGTPSNPAVPEGSYRMSGTYDQKTGKLFLGGIEWINQPSSYEMVPLGGKVEASEDLFTGRIQFQGCKKFTLRKVSKSDATPISGSWKGQYDCTQGSTGLTLTIQ
;
A
#
# COMPACT_ATOMS: atom_id res chain seq x y z
N MET A 1 68.91 1.20 -5.42
CA MET A 1 68.26 -0.11 -5.71
C MET A 1 66.92 0.16 -6.39
N ARG A 2 66.53 -0.72 -7.33
CA ARG A 2 65.60 -0.50 -8.46
C ARG A 2 64.14 -0.28 -8.04
N ALA A 3 63.46 0.67 -8.70
CA ALA A 3 62.01 0.82 -8.68
C ALA A 3 61.34 -0.22 -9.59
N GLY A 4 60.48 -1.08 -9.03
CA GLY A 4 59.73 -2.10 -9.76
C GLY A 4 58.46 -1.53 -10.39
N LYS A 5 58.34 -1.62 -11.72
CA LYS A 5 57.11 -1.33 -12.46
C LYS A 5 56.19 -2.56 -12.39
N TYR A 6 55.01 -2.43 -11.76
CA TYR A 6 53.97 -3.45 -11.84
C TYR A 6 52.92 -3.06 -12.89
N LYS A 7 52.75 -3.91 -13.91
CA LYS A 7 51.74 -3.77 -14.96
C LYS A 7 50.35 -4.13 -14.40
N LEU A 8 49.39 -3.21 -14.51
CA LEU A 8 47.97 -3.48 -14.25
C LEU A 8 47.40 -4.34 -15.39
N ARG A 9 46.78 -5.46 -15.01
CA ARG A 9 46.14 -6.42 -15.90
C ARG A 9 44.72 -5.91 -16.23
N GLN A 10 44.48 -5.49 -17.48
CA GLN A 10 43.12 -5.12 -17.91
C GLN A 10 42.22 -6.36 -17.91
N LYS A 11 41.17 -6.34 -17.10
CA LYS A 11 40.08 -7.33 -17.15
C LYS A 11 39.13 -6.95 -18.28
N SER A 12 38.73 -7.92 -19.08
CA SER A 12 37.73 -7.79 -20.13
C SER A 12 36.39 -7.39 -19.54
N VAL A 13 35.93 -6.18 -19.87
CA VAL A 13 34.58 -5.71 -19.56
C VAL A 13 33.62 -6.42 -20.53
N VAL A 14 32.95 -7.47 -20.08
CA VAL A 14 31.77 -7.97 -20.78
C VAL A 14 30.74 -6.83 -20.73
N GLN A 15 30.41 -6.27 -21.89
CA GLN A 15 29.54 -5.11 -21.98
C GLN A 15 28.13 -5.47 -21.49
N LEU A 16 27.74 -4.98 -20.31
CA LEU A 16 26.38 -5.13 -19.74
C LEU A 16 25.26 -4.60 -20.65
N THR A 17 25.60 -3.82 -21.68
CA THR A 17 24.65 -3.29 -22.67
C THR A 17 23.90 -4.40 -23.41
N SER A 18 24.58 -5.51 -23.73
CA SER A 18 23.98 -6.59 -24.52
C SER A 18 22.92 -7.39 -23.76
N LEU A 19 23.01 -7.47 -22.43
CA LEU A 19 22.07 -8.21 -21.59
C LEU A 19 20.82 -7.38 -21.30
N LEU A 20 20.99 -6.07 -21.14
CA LEU A 20 19.90 -5.12 -20.95
C LEU A 20 19.05 -5.00 -22.23
N ASP A 21 19.69 -4.94 -23.40
CA ASP A 21 18.99 -4.92 -24.69
C ASP A 21 18.14 -6.17 -24.93
N LEU A 22 18.67 -7.36 -24.58
CA LEU A 22 17.95 -8.63 -24.70
C LEU A 22 16.72 -8.70 -23.77
N LEU A 23 16.83 -8.08 -22.58
CA LEU A 23 15.74 -8.00 -21.61
C LEU A 23 14.64 -7.03 -22.09
N PHE A 24 15.02 -5.91 -22.72
CA PHE A 24 14.07 -4.97 -23.33
C PHE A 24 13.32 -5.60 -24.52
N VAL A 25 13.97 -6.37 -25.38
CA VAL A 25 13.31 -7.05 -26.51
C VAL A 25 12.23 -8.05 -26.02
N MET A 26 12.49 -8.81 -24.95
CA MET A 26 11.51 -9.76 -24.39
C MET A 26 10.28 -9.06 -23.79
N ILE A 27 10.47 -7.90 -23.16
CA ILE A 27 9.36 -7.12 -22.58
C ILE A 27 8.46 -6.56 -23.69
N PHE A 28 9.03 -6.06 -24.80
CA PHE A 28 8.25 -5.50 -25.92
C PHE A 28 7.41 -6.55 -26.66
N ILE A 29 7.92 -7.78 -26.81
CA ILE A 29 7.17 -8.89 -27.43
C ILE A 29 5.97 -9.29 -26.55
N SER A 30 6.12 -9.22 -25.22
CA SER A 30 5.06 -9.58 -24.27
C SER A 30 3.95 -8.52 -24.19
N LEU A 31 4.29 -7.24 -24.31
CA LEU A 31 3.31 -6.13 -24.28
C LEU A 31 2.50 -5.99 -25.58
N SER A 32 2.95 -6.60 -26.68
CA SER A 32 2.27 -6.49 -27.99
C SER A 32 1.13 -7.50 -28.19
N GLN A 33 0.86 -8.39 -27.22
CA GLN A 33 -0.13 -9.48 -27.37
C GLN A 33 -1.51 -9.22 -26.76
N SER A 34 -1.76 -8.09 -26.09
CA SER A 34 -3.11 -7.77 -25.60
C SER A 34 -3.98 -7.16 -26.70
N LYS A 35 -4.33 -7.94 -27.73
CA LYS A 35 -5.39 -7.58 -28.69
C LYS A 35 -6.76 -7.86 -28.08
N GLY A 36 -7.59 -6.82 -28.06
CA GLY A 36 -8.90 -6.80 -27.42
C GLY A 36 -9.91 -7.77 -28.03
N VAL A 37 -10.70 -8.40 -27.15
CA VAL A 37 -11.88 -9.19 -27.52
C VAL A 37 -13.06 -8.23 -27.64
N LYS A 38 -13.50 -7.98 -28.87
CA LYS A 38 -14.82 -7.40 -29.17
C LYS A 38 -15.88 -8.47 -28.88
N VAL A 39 -16.79 -8.21 -27.96
CA VAL A 39 -18.00 -9.03 -27.77
C VAL A 39 -19.08 -8.47 -28.69
N PRO A 40 -19.65 -9.29 -29.60
CA PRO A 40 -20.76 -8.87 -30.45
C PRO A 40 -22.09 -8.92 -29.69
N GLU A 41 -22.89 -7.89 -29.94
CA GLU A 41 -24.28 -7.74 -29.53
C GLU A 41 -25.19 -8.66 -30.38
N PRO A 42 -26.08 -9.46 -29.79
CA PRO A 42 -27.08 -10.19 -30.56
C PRO A 42 -28.42 -9.43 -30.58
N GLU A 43 -28.79 -9.07 -31.79
CA GLU A 43 -30.05 -8.47 -32.19
C GLU A 43 -31.09 -9.58 -32.52
N VAL A 44 -32.37 -9.27 -32.24
CA VAL A 44 -33.64 -9.82 -32.80
C VAL A 44 -34.16 -11.19 -32.29
N LYS A 45 -35.39 -11.20 -31.71
CA LYS A 45 -36.64 -11.69 -32.35
C LYS A 45 -37.86 -11.68 -31.41
N VAL A 46 -38.78 -10.76 -31.72
CA VAL A 46 -40.18 -10.72 -31.28
C VAL A 46 -40.92 -11.96 -31.82
N VAL A 47 -41.55 -12.74 -30.95
CA VAL A 47 -42.58 -13.71 -31.33
C VAL A 47 -43.75 -13.59 -30.36
N THR A 48 -44.85 -13.10 -30.91
CA THR A 48 -46.18 -12.99 -30.29
C THR A 48 -46.85 -14.36 -30.24
N LYS A 49 -47.26 -14.84 -29.05
CA LYS A 49 -48.32 -15.85 -28.89
C LYS A 49 -49.15 -15.59 -27.61
N THR A 50 -50.29 -14.95 -27.85
CA THR A 50 -51.66 -15.26 -27.39
C THR A 50 -51.87 -16.04 -26.07
N ILE A 51 -52.44 -15.31 -25.08
CA ILE A 51 -53.56 -15.66 -24.17
C ILE A 51 -53.63 -17.09 -23.62
N ILE A 52 -53.32 -17.25 -22.32
CA ILE A 52 -54.18 -17.95 -21.34
C ILE A 52 -54.08 -17.19 -20.01
N LYS A 53 -55.22 -16.72 -19.51
CA LYS A 53 -55.38 -16.18 -18.15
C LYS A 53 -55.33 -17.36 -17.18
N GLU A 54 -54.32 -17.42 -16.32
CA GLU A 54 -54.41 -18.22 -15.11
C GLU A 54 -53.84 -17.45 -13.93
N LYS A 55 -54.69 -17.32 -12.93
CA LYS A 55 -54.55 -16.52 -11.73
C LYS A 55 -53.59 -17.26 -10.79
N ILE A 56 -52.32 -16.87 -10.80
CA ILE A 56 -51.33 -17.37 -9.84
C ILE A 56 -51.03 -16.25 -8.84
N VAL A 57 -51.23 -16.58 -7.57
CA VAL A 57 -50.98 -15.73 -6.40
C VAL A 57 -49.49 -15.40 -6.35
N GLU A 58 -49.13 -14.13 -6.62
CA GLU A 58 -47.75 -13.66 -6.48
C GLU A 58 -47.39 -13.56 -5.00
N LYS A 59 -46.65 -14.58 -4.54
CA LYS A 59 -45.79 -14.54 -3.36
C LYS A 59 -44.87 -13.30 -3.46
N PRO A 60 -44.55 -12.59 -2.36
CA PRO A 60 -43.77 -11.35 -2.44
C PRO A 60 -42.46 -11.59 -3.20
N VAL A 61 -42.26 -10.82 -4.27
CA VAL A 61 -41.05 -10.80 -5.08
C VAL A 61 -39.89 -10.39 -4.17
N GLU A 62 -39.05 -11.35 -3.81
CA GLU A 62 -37.71 -11.06 -3.32
C GLU A 62 -37.00 -10.26 -4.41
N VAL A 63 -36.80 -8.97 -4.16
CA VAL A 63 -35.95 -8.11 -4.96
C VAL A 63 -34.62 -8.85 -5.16
N PRO A 64 -34.15 -9.06 -6.40
CA PRO A 64 -32.85 -9.66 -6.65
C PRO A 64 -31.80 -8.88 -5.87
N VAL A 65 -31.24 -9.49 -4.82
CA VAL A 65 -30.10 -8.95 -4.08
C VAL A 65 -28.97 -8.85 -5.10
N GLU A 66 -28.72 -7.64 -5.59
CA GLU A 66 -27.59 -7.33 -6.45
C GLU A 66 -26.33 -7.96 -5.81
N PRO A 67 -25.59 -8.84 -6.51
CA PRO A 67 -24.46 -9.53 -5.92
C PRO A 67 -23.45 -8.47 -5.46
N LYS A 68 -23.32 -8.31 -4.14
CA LYS A 68 -22.35 -7.40 -3.51
C LYS A 68 -21.00 -7.68 -4.16
N LYS A 69 -20.50 -6.75 -4.97
CA LYS A 69 -19.13 -6.81 -5.52
C LYS A 69 -18.19 -7.16 -4.35
N PRO A 70 -17.36 -8.21 -4.46
CA PRO A 70 -16.52 -8.62 -3.35
C PRO A 70 -15.64 -7.44 -2.93
N LYS A 71 -15.77 -7.03 -1.66
CA LYS A 71 -14.96 -5.95 -1.09
C LYS A 71 -13.48 -6.29 -1.30
N PRO A 72 -12.64 -5.32 -1.71
CA PRO A 72 -11.22 -5.58 -1.94
C PRO A 72 -10.57 -6.11 -0.66
N VAL A 73 -9.86 -7.23 -0.78
CA VAL A 73 -9.16 -7.88 0.36
C VAL A 73 -7.82 -7.19 0.66
N ARG A 74 -7.31 -6.41 -0.30
CA ARG A 74 -6.10 -5.59 -0.16
C ARG A 74 -6.35 -4.17 -0.64
N TYR A 75 -5.75 -3.22 0.06
CA TYR A 75 -5.85 -1.79 -0.22
C TYR A 75 -4.46 -1.22 -0.44
N ASN A 76 -4.32 -0.36 -1.45
CA ASN A 76 -3.18 0.54 -1.55
C ASN A 76 -3.45 1.72 -0.61
N ILE A 77 -2.50 2.02 0.25
CA ILE A 77 -2.65 3.00 1.31
C ILE A 77 -1.68 4.13 1.09
N THR A 78 -2.19 5.35 1.16
CA THR A 78 -1.38 6.56 1.36
C THR A 78 -1.58 7.08 2.76
N ALA A 79 -0.53 7.63 3.37
CA ALA A 79 -0.62 8.19 4.71
C ALA A 79 0.32 9.37 4.93
N ILE A 80 0.11 10.10 6.00
CA ILE A 80 1.04 11.11 6.53
C ILE A 80 1.52 10.62 7.90
N PHE A 81 2.84 10.50 8.04
CA PHE A 81 3.51 10.24 9.31
C PHE A 81 3.93 11.57 9.91
N ASN A 82 3.39 11.94 11.07
CA ASN A 82 3.83 13.10 11.85
C ASN A 82 4.44 12.61 13.17
N PHE A 83 5.71 12.94 13.41
CA PHE A 83 6.39 12.67 14.68
C PHE A 83 6.67 13.95 15.45
N TYR A 84 6.68 13.85 16.78
CA TYR A 84 6.85 14.99 17.68
C TYR A 84 7.37 14.54 19.06
N GLY A 85 7.96 15.48 19.81
CA GLY A 85 8.38 15.26 21.20
C GLY A 85 7.22 15.00 22.15
N THR A 86 7.45 14.10 23.11
CA THR A 86 6.48 13.81 24.19
C THR A 86 6.87 14.55 25.46
N PRO A 87 6.00 14.63 26.49
CA PRO A 87 6.40 15.18 27.79
C PRO A 87 7.62 14.48 28.41
N SER A 88 7.81 13.18 28.14
CA SER A 88 8.97 12.42 28.59
C SER A 88 10.22 12.57 27.71
N ASN A 89 10.07 13.10 26.48
CA ASN A 89 11.16 13.34 25.54
C ASN A 89 10.89 14.59 24.67
N PRO A 90 10.89 15.80 25.28
CA PRO A 90 10.44 17.02 24.61
C PRO A 90 11.45 17.57 23.59
N ALA A 91 12.69 17.07 23.59
CA ALA A 91 13.75 17.52 22.70
C ALA A 91 13.63 16.99 21.27
N VAL A 92 12.77 16.00 21.03
CA VAL A 92 12.53 15.49 19.67
C VAL A 92 11.81 16.58 18.87
N PRO A 93 12.37 17.04 17.73
CA PRO A 93 11.73 18.02 16.87
C PRO A 93 10.45 17.43 16.25
N GLU A 94 9.60 18.32 15.76
CA GLU A 94 8.46 17.91 14.96
C GLU A 94 8.86 17.75 13.48
N GLY A 95 8.35 16.70 12.84
CA GLY A 95 8.54 16.51 11.40
C GLY A 95 7.43 15.65 10.81
N SER A 96 7.29 15.71 9.49
CA SER A 96 6.28 14.92 8.80
C SER A 96 6.67 14.55 7.37
N TYR A 97 6.18 13.40 6.92
CA TYR A 97 6.41 12.90 5.57
C TYR A 97 5.24 12.03 5.08
N ARG A 98 5.11 11.96 3.76
CA ARG A 98 4.14 11.09 3.08
C ARG A 98 4.64 9.65 3.10
N MET A 99 3.70 8.73 3.20
CA MET A 99 3.94 7.30 3.10
C MET A 99 3.04 6.66 2.04
N SER A 100 3.50 5.52 1.51
CA SER A 100 2.72 4.64 0.66
C SER A 100 2.97 3.18 1.02
N GLY A 101 1.99 2.32 0.78
CA GLY A 101 2.14 0.88 0.94
C GLY A 101 0.84 0.12 0.81
N THR A 102 0.75 -1.02 1.49
CA THR A 102 -0.36 -1.98 1.31
C THR A 102 -0.92 -2.46 2.63
N TYR A 103 -2.25 -2.54 2.69
CA TYR A 103 -3.00 -3.18 3.76
C TYR A 103 -3.66 -4.46 3.25
N ASP A 104 -3.45 -5.58 3.93
CA ASP A 104 -4.18 -6.82 3.69
C ASP A 104 -5.21 -7.02 4.80
N GLN A 105 -6.49 -6.85 4.46
CA GLN A 105 -7.60 -6.88 5.41
C GLN A 105 -7.79 -8.26 6.04
N LYS A 106 -7.51 -9.34 5.29
CA LYS A 106 -7.66 -10.71 5.81
C LYS A 106 -6.66 -11.01 6.92
N THR A 107 -5.42 -10.53 6.77
CA THR A 107 -4.35 -10.79 7.73
C THR A 107 -4.16 -9.66 8.74
N GLY A 108 -4.73 -8.49 8.48
CA GLY A 108 -4.50 -7.24 9.21
C GLY A 108 -3.12 -6.62 8.96
N LYS A 109 -2.31 -7.19 8.06
CA LYS A 109 -0.92 -6.73 7.84
C LYS A 109 -0.93 -5.39 7.10
N LEU A 110 -0.23 -4.42 7.66
CA LEU A 110 0.00 -3.11 7.04
C LEU A 110 1.50 -2.86 6.98
N PHE A 111 1.99 -2.47 5.81
CA PHE A 111 3.35 -1.97 5.62
C PHE A 111 3.30 -0.64 4.88
N LEU A 112 4.02 0.36 5.40
CA LEU A 112 4.11 1.71 4.85
C LEU A 112 5.57 2.15 4.80
N GLY A 113 6.01 2.61 3.63
CA GLY A 113 7.32 3.23 3.41
C GLY A 113 7.18 4.73 3.17
N GLY A 114 8.13 5.52 3.66
CA GLY A 114 8.20 6.96 3.37
C GLY A 114 8.52 7.22 1.89
N ILE A 115 7.88 8.23 1.30
CA ILE A 115 8.05 8.59 -0.11
C ILE A 115 8.50 10.04 -0.32
N GLU A 116 8.11 10.97 0.56
CA GLU A 116 8.39 12.40 0.37
C GLU A 116 8.29 13.16 1.69
N TRP A 117 9.25 14.06 1.96
CA TRP A 117 9.22 14.92 3.14
C TRP A 117 8.18 16.03 2.98
N ILE A 118 7.41 16.29 4.03
CA ILE A 118 6.54 17.47 4.12
C ILE A 118 7.24 18.53 4.98
N ASN A 119 7.77 18.10 6.13
CA ASN A 119 8.61 18.91 7.01
C ASN A 119 9.76 18.04 7.52
N GLN A 120 10.99 18.33 7.10
CA GLN A 120 12.20 17.59 7.48
C GLN A 120 13.05 18.39 8.48
N PRO A 121 13.17 17.94 9.73
CA PRO A 121 14.21 18.41 10.63
C PRO A 121 15.60 18.03 10.14
N SER A 122 16.60 18.87 10.42
CA SER A 122 17.98 18.55 10.09
C SER A 122 18.41 17.21 10.69
N SER A 123 19.05 16.36 9.88
CA SER A 123 19.58 15.05 10.26
C SER A 123 18.53 13.97 10.58
N TYR A 124 17.27 14.17 10.20
CA TYR A 124 16.22 13.15 10.32
C TYR A 124 16.01 12.40 9.00
N GLU A 125 15.72 11.10 9.12
CA GLU A 125 15.41 10.19 8.02
C GLU A 125 13.95 9.70 8.08
N MET A 126 13.39 9.36 6.92
CA MET A 126 12.10 8.69 6.85
C MET A 126 12.28 7.22 7.22
N VAL A 127 11.44 6.72 8.13
CA VAL A 127 11.51 5.34 8.57
C VAL A 127 10.26 4.58 8.11
N PRO A 128 10.41 3.39 7.48
CA PRO A 128 9.26 2.56 7.19
C PRO A 128 8.68 1.98 8.49
N LEU A 129 7.38 1.69 8.47
CA LEU A 129 6.72 1.00 9.57
C LEU A 129 5.89 -0.16 9.05
N GLY A 130 5.89 -1.26 9.79
CA GLY A 130 5.10 -2.44 9.45
C GLY A 130 4.54 -3.11 10.69
N GLY A 131 3.33 -3.62 10.58
CA GLY A 131 2.64 -4.20 11.72
C GLY A 131 1.32 -4.87 11.37
N LYS A 132 0.48 -5.01 12.39
CA LYS A 132 -0.84 -5.61 12.30
C LYS A 132 -1.87 -4.68 12.91
N VAL A 133 -2.90 -4.37 12.13
CA VAL A 133 -4.14 -3.74 12.59
C VAL A 133 -5.05 -4.86 13.12
N GLU A 134 -5.58 -4.68 14.33
CA GLU A 134 -6.52 -5.62 14.93
C GLU A 134 -7.84 -5.68 14.17
N ALA A 135 -8.60 -6.76 14.34
CA ALA A 135 -9.90 -6.94 13.69
C ALA A 135 -10.95 -5.92 14.14
N SER A 136 -10.78 -5.32 15.34
CA SER A 136 -11.57 -4.18 15.81
C SER A 136 -11.28 -2.89 15.03
N GLU A 137 -10.17 -2.85 14.29
CA GLU A 137 -9.67 -1.69 13.57
C GLU A 137 -9.35 -0.48 14.47
N ASP A 138 -9.20 -0.69 15.78
CA ASP A 138 -8.93 0.39 16.76
C ASP A 138 -7.51 0.41 17.29
N LEU A 139 -6.75 -0.67 17.06
CA LEU A 139 -5.36 -0.81 17.50
C LEU A 139 -4.47 -1.24 16.34
N PHE A 140 -3.38 -0.51 16.16
CA PHE A 140 -2.32 -0.83 15.20
C PHE A 140 -0.99 -0.92 15.93
N THR A 141 -0.41 -2.11 15.95
CA THR A 141 0.89 -2.36 16.58
C THR A 141 1.87 -2.96 15.59
N GLY A 142 3.15 -2.66 15.80
CA GLY A 142 4.17 -3.15 14.88
C GLY A 142 5.56 -2.70 15.27
N ARG A 143 6.42 -2.57 14.26
CA ARG A 143 7.79 -2.08 14.40
C ARG A 143 8.09 -1.02 13.36
N ILE A 144 8.88 -0.04 13.78
CA ILE A 144 9.61 0.81 12.85
C ILE A 144 10.75 -0.03 12.27
N GLN A 145 10.82 -0.12 10.95
CA GLN A 145 11.78 -0.97 10.22
C GLN A 145 13.08 -0.20 9.97
N PHE A 146 13.71 0.22 11.07
CA PHE A 146 14.97 0.96 11.04
C PHE A 146 15.89 0.51 12.19
N GLN A 147 17.19 0.65 11.99
CA GLN A 147 18.21 0.30 12.98
C GLN A 147 18.00 1.11 14.26
N GLY A 148 18.07 0.46 15.42
CA GLY A 148 17.86 1.13 16.72
C GLY A 148 16.39 1.39 17.08
N CYS A 149 15.44 1.12 16.19
CA CYS A 149 14.02 1.27 16.49
C CYS A 149 13.35 -0.01 16.97
N LYS A 150 12.32 0.15 17.80
CA LYS A 150 11.56 -0.92 18.46
C LYS A 150 10.12 -0.94 17.97
N LYS A 151 9.19 -1.09 18.91
CA LYS A 151 7.76 -1.24 18.65
C LYS A 151 7.12 0.14 18.54
N PHE A 152 6.00 0.18 17.83
CA PHE A 152 5.04 1.28 17.93
C PHE A 152 3.68 0.73 18.34
N THR A 153 2.88 1.59 18.96
CA THR A 153 1.49 1.33 19.29
C THR A 153 0.68 2.56 18.95
N LEU A 154 -0.33 2.41 18.10
CA LEU A 154 -1.23 3.48 17.67
C LEU A 154 -2.68 3.07 17.94
N ARG A 155 -3.47 3.99 18.46
CA ARG A 155 -4.93 3.85 18.60
C ARG A 155 -5.64 4.74 17.61
N LYS A 156 -6.73 4.25 17.02
CA LYS A 156 -7.58 5.05 16.14
C LYS A 156 -8.23 6.17 16.96
N VAL A 157 -8.16 7.39 16.44
CA VAL A 157 -8.72 8.61 17.05
C VAL A 157 -9.93 9.10 16.25
N SER A 158 -9.88 8.95 14.93
CA SER A 158 -11.01 9.24 14.05
C SER A 158 -11.02 8.27 12.87
N LYS A 159 -12.20 8.08 12.27
CA LYS A 159 -12.42 7.22 11.10
C LYS A 159 -12.73 8.08 9.87
N SER A 160 -12.39 7.57 8.69
CA SER A 160 -12.92 8.03 7.41
C SER A 160 -13.34 6.85 6.52
N ASP A 161 -14.09 7.12 5.45
CA ASP A 161 -14.83 6.10 4.70
C ASP A 161 -14.06 5.45 3.53
N ALA A 162 -12.82 5.87 3.27
CA ALA A 162 -12.07 5.42 2.09
C ALA A 162 -11.65 3.93 2.17
N THR A 163 -11.13 3.50 3.32
CA THR A 163 -10.76 2.11 3.61
C THR A 163 -11.09 1.79 5.07
N PRO A 164 -11.16 0.50 5.47
CA PRO A 164 -11.51 0.14 6.86
C PRO A 164 -10.58 0.76 7.92
N ILE A 165 -9.33 1.05 7.53
CA ILE A 165 -8.31 1.61 8.42
C ILE A 165 -8.07 3.12 8.21
N SER A 166 -8.85 3.77 7.34
CA SER A 166 -8.68 5.21 7.07
C SER A 166 -9.10 6.06 8.27
N GLY A 167 -8.42 7.19 8.44
CA GLY A 167 -8.61 8.10 9.55
C GLY A 167 -7.32 8.43 10.30
N SER A 168 -7.45 9.06 11.46
CA SER A 168 -6.32 9.48 12.28
C SER A 168 -6.02 8.44 13.36
N TRP A 169 -4.73 8.14 13.53
CA TRP A 169 -4.22 7.20 14.53
C TRP A 169 -3.15 7.90 15.37
N LYS A 170 -3.17 7.72 16.68
CA LYS A 170 -2.24 8.39 17.59
C LYS A 170 -1.60 7.42 18.57
N GLY A 171 -0.34 7.66 18.88
CA GLY A 171 0.37 6.91 19.90
C GLY A 171 1.85 7.26 19.91
N GLN A 172 2.69 6.25 20.09
CA GLN A 172 4.13 6.44 20.27
C GLN A 172 4.91 5.28 19.65
N TYR A 173 6.17 5.55 19.35
CA TYR A 173 7.18 4.55 19.01
C TYR A 173 8.48 4.83 19.75
N ASP A 174 9.26 3.77 19.96
CA ASP A 174 10.55 3.88 20.62
C ASP A 174 11.69 3.65 19.63
N CYS A 175 12.66 4.54 19.63
CA CYS A 175 13.95 4.37 18.95
C CYS A 175 15.11 4.69 19.89
N THR A 176 16.35 4.69 19.40
CA THR A 176 17.54 4.99 20.22
C THR A 176 17.53 6.40 20.80
N GLN A 177 16.85 7.35 20.15
CA GLN A 177 16.62 8.70 20.67
C GLN A 177 15.55 8.77 21.78
N GLY A 178 14.90 7.65 22.11
CA GLY A 178 13.86 7.56 23.12
C GLY A 178 12.44 7.49 22.54
N SER A 179 11.46 7.64 23.45
CA SER A 179 10.03 7.64 23.12
C SER A 179 9.70 8.85 22.25
N THR A 180 9.00 8.62 21.15
CA THR A 180 8.59 9.66 20.19
C THR A 180 7.10 9.55 19.93
N GLY A 181 6.40 10.69 19.93
CA GLY A 181 4.99 10.76 19.59
C GLY A 181 4.78 10.53 18.10
N LEU A 182 3.67 9.86 17.75
CA LEU A 182 3.29 9.61 16.37
C LEU A 182 1.80 9.83 16.17
N THR A 183 1.47 10.69 15.22
CA THR A 183 0.16 10.75 14.58
C THR A 183 0.31 10.24 13.15
N LEU A 184 -0.40 9.15 12.82
CA LEU A 184 -0.48 8.59 11.47
C LEU A 184 -1.86 8.90 10.89
N THR A 185 -1.91 9.63 9.79
CA THR A 185 -3.17 9.92 9.08
C THR A 185 -3.26 9.06 7.84
N ILE A 186 -4.20 8.11 7.81
CA ILE A 186 -4.41 7.17 6.71
C ILE A 186 -5.54 7.69 5.81
N GLN A 187 -5.29 7.75 4.50
CA GLN A 187 -6.20 8.26 3.48
C GLN A 187 -6.81 7.13 2.65
#